data_AF-A0A2M7VDA6-F1
#
_entry.id   AF-A0A2M7VDA6-F1
#
_cell.length_a   1.000
_cell.length_b   1.000
_cell.length_c   1.000
_cell.angle_alpha   90.00
_cell.angle_beta   90.00
_cell.angle_gamma   90.00
#
_symmetry.space_group_name_H-M   'P 1'
#
loop_
_entity.id
_entity.type
_entity.pdbx_description
1 polymer ?
#
loop_
_entity_poly.entity_id
_entity_poly.type
_entity_poly.pdbx_seq_one_letter_code
_entity_poly.pdbx_strand_id
1 'polypeptide(L)'
;MDLQELKRLADDPIWDQGSTSNIYSFPLPNDRNYIKLAKHLRMGIPKDQLFCLGFYLATKSPSSHVGPFKWAIDFLVPDGTEILAAYDGQIIEAIDHFNEWGTTEDFRDKLNYLTIRHHQGEYSQYCHLGLNSFQNTGLKVGDYVTRGQAIGRVGKTGWTDQDHLHFIVFKVGRIPGNPYDFYSLSIQFTKNKY
;
A
#
# COMPACT_ATOMS: atom_id res chain seq x y z
N MET A 1 16.17 5.18 12.91
CA MET A 1 15.20 5.87 13.79
C MET A 1 14.16 4.86 14.21
N ASP A 2 13.67 4.97 15.44
CA ASP A 2 12.54 4.16 15.89
C ASP A 2 11.19 4.81 15.49
N LEU A 3 10.08 4.11 15.77
CA LEU A 3 8.74 4.58 15.44
C LEU A 3 8.34 5.85 16.22
N GLN A 4 8.84 6.04 17.43
CA GLN A 4 8.52 7.24 18.23
C GLN A 4 9.20 8.47 17.64
N GLU A 5 10.44 8.33 17.20
CA GLU A 5 11.18 9.37 16.52
C GLU A 5 10.53 9.74 15.18
N LEU A 6 10.11 8.74 14.39
CA LEU A 6 9.36 8.97 13.15
C LEU A 6 8.07 9.77 13.40
N LYS A 7 7.34 9.46 14.48
CA LYS A 7 6.10 10.17 14.85
C LYS A 7 6.38 11.63 15.24
N ARG A 8 7.48 11.91 15.95
CA ARG A 8 7.87 13.29 16.27
C ARG A 8 8.20 14.12 15.03
N LEU A 9 8.72 13.47 13.98
CA LEU A 9 9.13 14.10 12.73
C LEU A 9 8.08 13.93 11.62
N ALA A 10 6.83 13.59 11.94
CA ALA A 10 5.82 13.29 10.93
C ALA A 10 5.57 14.46 9.95
N ASP A 11 5.62 15.69 10.46
CA ASP A 11 5.44 16.92 9.69
C ASP A 11 6.75 17.53 9.17
N ASP A 12 7.88 16.84 9.35
CA ASP A 12 9.17 17.32 8.85
C ASP A 12 9.18 17.35 7.30
N PRO A 13 9.57 18.48 6.67
CA PRO A 13 9.63 18.61 5.21
C PRO A 13 10.53 17.59 4.51
N ILE A 14 11.43 16.91 5.24
CA ILE A 14 12.24 15.83 4.69
C ILE A 14 11.40 14.68 4.12
N TRP A 15 10.17 14.51 4.58
CA TRP A 15 9.24 13.50 4.08
C TRP A 15 8.36 13.99 2.91
N ASP A 16 8.49 15.25 2.52
CA ASP A 16 7.73 15.88 1.43
C ASP A 16 8.56 15.97 0.15
N GLN A 17 8.74 14.82 -0.49
CA GLN A 17 9.61 14.66 -1.67
C GLN A 17 8.86 14.75 -3.01
N GLY A 18 7.64 15.28 -2.98
CA GLY A 18 6.82 15.54 -4.15
C GLY A 18 5.78 14.45 -4.47
N SER A 19 5.39 14.39 -5.74
CA SER A 19 4.36 13.50 -6.25
C SER A 19 4.90 12.53 -7.27
N THR A 20 4.12 11.48 -7.54
CA THR A 20 4.43 10.52 -8.61
C THR A 20 4.52 11.23 -9.96
N SER A 21 5.52 10.87 -10.76
CA SER A 21 5.66 11.26 -12.17
C SER A 21 4.71 10.45 -13.06
N ASN A 22 4.37 9.22 -12.64
CA ASN A 22 3.35 8.41 -13.29
C ASN A 22 1.94 8.71 -12.73
N ILE A 23 0.90 8.44 -13.54
CA ILE A 23 -0.51 8.49 -13.13
C ILE A 23 -1.01 7.05 -12.93
N TYR A 24 -1.21 6.66 -11.68
CA TYR A 24 -1.57 5.29 -11.28
C TYR A 24 -3.08 5.04 -11.41
N SER A 25 -3.49 3.83 -11.78
CA SER A 25 -4.86 3.40 -11.51
C SER A 25 -5.00 3.00 -10.05
N PHE A 26 -6.24 2.86 -9.59
CA PHE A 26 -6.49 2.25 -8.29
C PHE A 26 -6.00 0.79 -8.28
N PRO A 27 -5.38 0.31 -7.19
CA PRO A 27 -4.85 -1.05 -7.08
C PRO A 27 -5.94 -2.11 -6.78
N LEU A 28 -7.20 -1.75 -7.03
CA LEU A 28 -8.39 -2.52 -6.64
C LEU A 28 -9.42 -2.45 -7.78
N PRO A 29 -10.26 -3.49 -7.96
CA PRO A 29 -11.38 -3.46 -8.88
C PRO A 29 -12.38 -2.37 -8.50
N ASN A 30 -13.04 -1.76 -9.49
CA ASN A 30 -14.14 -0.80 -9.31
C ASN A 30 -15.52 -1.42 -9.56
N ASP A 31 -15.62 -2.75 -9.50
CA ASP A 31 -16.81 -3.56 -9.80
C ASP A 31 -17.91 -3.45 -8.74
N ARG A 32 -17.59 -2.90 -7.57
CA ARG A 32 -18.46 -2.81 -6.38
C ARG A 32 -18.31 -1.47 -5.69
N ASN A 33 -19.30 -1.13 -4.87
CA ASN A 33 -19.21 0.03 -3.98
C ASN A 33 -18.43 -0.33 -2.71
N TYR A 34 -17.11 -0.16 -2.76
CA TYR A 34 -16.22 -0.47 -1.63
C TYR A 34 -16.45 0.46 -0.42
N ILE A 35 -16.91 1.70 -0.62
CA ILE A 35 -17.33 2.57 0.49
C ILE A 35 -18.45 1.92 1.33
N LYS A 36 -19.42 1.26 0.69
CA LYS A 36 -20.50 0.55 1.40
C LYS A 36 -19.98 -0.70 2.12
N LEU A 37 -19.07 -1.44 1.50
CA LEU A 37 -18.46 -2.65 2.10
C LEU A 37 -17.57 -2.30 3.30
N ALA A 38 -16.87 -1.17 3.25
CA ALA A 38 -15.99 -0.69 4.30
C ALA A 38 -16.71 -0.20 5.58
N LYS A 39 -18.05 -0.23 5.64
CA LYS A 39 -18.83 0.26 6.79
C LYS A 39 -18.47 -0.40 8.12
N HIS A 40 -18.18 -1.69 8.10
CA HIS A 40 -17.72 -2.44 9.28
C HIS A 40 -16.21 -2.36 9.45
N LEU A 41 -15.47 -2.22 8.34
CA LEU A 41 -14.02 -2.11 8.34
C LEU A 41 -13.52 -0.78 8.91
N ARG A 42 -14.34 0.27 8.98
CA ARG A 42 -13.94 1.56 9.57
C ARG A 42 -14.10 1.66 11.09
N MET A 43 -14.62 0.62 11.75
CA MET A 43 -14.86 0.67 13.20
C MET A 43 -13.52 0.82 13.93
N GLY A 44 -13.45 1.75 14.90
CA GLY A 44 -12.21 2.06 15.62
C GLY A 44 -11.32 3.12 14.96
N ILE A 45 -11.55 3.46 13.69
CA ILE A 45 -10.79 4.51 12.99
C ILE A 45 -11.43 5.88 13.27
N PRO A 46 -10.65 6.88 13.73
CA PRO A 46 -11.12 8.26 13.88
C PRO A 46 -11.66 8.83 12.55
N LYS A 47 -12.80 9.52 12.61
CA LYS A 47 -13.50 9.99 11.40
C LYS A 47 -12.70 10.97 10.55
N ASP A 48 -11.84 11.75 11.18
CA ASP A 48 -10.93 12.73 10.57
C ASP A 48 -9.75 12.08 9.83
N GLN A 49 -9.48 10.80 10.09
CA GLN A 49 -8.49 10.00 9.37
C GLN A 49 -9.06 9.32 8.13
N LEU A 50 -10.39 9.18 8.06
CA LEU A 50 -11.09 8.57 6.94
C LEU A 50 -11.30 9.56 5.79
N PHE A 51 -11.11 9.10 4.55
CA PHE A 51 -11.42 9.87 3.36
C PHE A 51 -11.87 8.97 2.21
N CYS A 52 -12.65 9.53 1.30
CA CYS A 52 -13.04 8.83 0.08
C CYS A 52 -12.02 9.10 -1.02
N LEU A 53 -11.64 8.05 -1.74
CA LEU A 53 -10.78 8.15 -2.92
C LEU A 53 -11.46 7.37 -4.05
N GLY A 54 -12.10 8.07 -4.97
CA GLY A 54 -12.95 7.44 -5.98
C GLY A 54 -14.09 6.63 -5.36
N PHE A 55 -14.10 5.32 -5.61
CA PHE A 55 -15.11 4.38 -5.09
C PHE A 55 -14.71 3.70 -3.76
N TYR A 56 -13.58 4.09 -3.18
CA TYR A 56 -12.98 3.45 -2.02
C TYR A 56 -13.04 4.35 -0.79
N LEU A 57 -13.20 3.73 0.38
CA LEU A 57 -12.94 4.37 1.66
C LEU A 57 -11.49 4.03 2.06
N ALA A 58 -10.71 5.04 2.40
CA ALA A 58 -9.32 4.90 2.80
C ALA A 58 -9.04 5.63 4.12
N THR A 59 -7.91 5.29 4.74
CA THR A 59 -7.42 5.94 5.96
C THR A 59 -5.96 6.40 5.81
N LYS A 60 -5.62 7.48 6.52
CA LYS A 60 -4.28 8.09 6.57
C LYS A 60 -3.35 7.45 7.61
N SER A 61 -3.87 6.58 8.48
CA SER A 61 -3.15 5.83 9.52
C SER A 61 -1.90 6.55 10.10
N PRO A 62 -2.07 7.70 10.79
CA PRO A 62 -0.95 8.55 11.24
C PRO A 62 -0.03 7.88 12.27
N SER A 63 -0.40 6.71 12.79
CA SER A 63 0.44 5.89 13.67
C SER A 63 1.50 5.08 12.92
N SER A 64 1.30 4.81 11.62
CA SER A 64 2.18 3.98 10.77
C SER A 64 2.61 4.69 9.49
N HIS A 65 1.81 5.59 8.94
CA HIS A 65 2.11 6.40 7.74
C HIS A 65 2.94 7.63 8.15
N VAL A 66 4.14 7.36 8.67
CA VAL A 66 5.09 8.37 9.12
C VAL A 66 6.45 8.15 8.48
N GLY A 67 7.24 9.21 8.42
CA GLY A 67 8.56 9.21 7.81
C GLY A 67 8.55 8.73 6.36
N PRO A 68 9.33 7.70 5.98
CA PRO A 68 9.44 7.28 4.59
C PRO A 68 8.11 6.69 4.06
N PHE A 69 7.14 6.38 4.93
CA PHE A 69 5.81 5.86 4.62
C PHE A 69 4.70 6.94 4.63
N LYS A 70 5.04 8.23 4.78
CA LYS A 70 4.09 9.35 4.91
C LYS A 70 2.94 9.34 3.88
N TRP A 71 3.23 8.94 2.64
CA TRP A 71 2.26 8.95 1.54
C TRP A 71 1.62 7.59 1.25
N ALA A 72 1.74 6.62 2.17
CA ALA A 72 0.99 5.38 2.06
C ALA A 72 -0.52 5.63 2.18
N ILE A 73 -1.30 4.67 1.69
CA ILE A 73 -2.76 4.69 1.71
C ILE A 73 -3.22 3.30 2.12
N ASP A 74 -4.07 3.24 3.14
CA ASP A 74 -4.75 2.00 3.52
C ASP A 74 -6.16 2.02 2.94
N PHE A 75 -6.40 1.22 1.91
CA PHE A 75 -7.73 1.03 1.34
C PHE A 75 -8.52 0.02 2.16
N LEU A 76 -9.63 0.45 2.77
CA LEU A 76 -10.45 -0.42 3.60
C LEU A 76 -11.28 -1.36 2.73
N VAL A 77 -10.79 -2.58 2.54
CA VAL A 77 -11.42 -3.62 1.72
C VAL A 77 -11.35 -4.98 2.42
N PRO A 78 -12.34 -5.87 2.21
CA PRO A 78 -12.35 -7.18 2.84
C PRO A 78 -11.16 -8.06 2.43
N ASP A 79 -10.79 -8.99 3.31
CA ASP A 79 -9.95 -10.14 2.95
C ASP A 79 -10.50 -10.86 1.70
N GLY A 80 -9.60 -11.29 0.82
CA GLY A 80 -9.89 -11.94 -0.45
C GLY A 80 -10.21 -10.98 -1.60
N THR A 81 -10.26 -9.66 -1.36
CA THR A 81 -10.43 -8.67 -2.44
C THR A 81 -9.25 -8.76 -3.42
N GLU A 82 -9.53 -8.77 -4.72
CA GLU A 82 -8.49 -8.82 -5.75
C GLU A 82 -7.59 -7.58 -5.72
N ILE A 83 -6.29 -7.77 -5.91
CA ILE A 83 -5.29 -6.71 -6.05
C ILE A 83 -4.89 -6.61 -7.51
N LEU A 84 -4.91 -5.39 -8.04
CA LEU A 84 -4.55 -5.08 -9.42
C LEU A 84 -3.25 -4.29 -9.47
N ALA A 85 -2.43 -4.54 -10.50
CA ALA A 85 -1.26 -3.71 -10.78
C ALA A 85 -1.71 -2.26 -11.07
N ALA A 86 -1.30 -1.32 -10.23
CA ALA A 86 -1.67 0.09 -10.33
C ALA A 86 -1.02 0.79 -11.54
N TYR A 87 0.06 0.22 -12.07
CA TYR A 87 0.75 0.71 -13.27
C TYR A 87 1.57 -0.41 -13.92
N ASP A 88 1.93 -0.24 -15.19
CA ASP A 88 2.78 -1.17 -15.93
C ASP A 88 4.16 -1.28 -15.26
N GLY A 89 4.72 -2.48 -15.17
CA GLY A 89 6.03 -2.65 -14.57
C GLY A 89 6.50 -4.09 -14.48
N GLN A 90 7.62 -4.27 -13.80
CA GLN A 90 8.21 -5.58 -13.53
C GLN A 90 8.08 -5.91 -12.05
N ILE A 91 7.62 -7.13 -11.75
CA ILE A 91 7.63 -7.64 -10.37
C ILE A 91 9.09 -7.86 -9.96
N ILE A 92 9.53 -7.17 -8.91
CA ILE A 92 10.92 -7.27 -8.42
C ILE A 92 11.04 -8.03 -7.10
N GLU A 93 9.96 -8.16 -6.35
CA GLU A 93 9.95 -8.82 -5.05
C GLU A 93 8.52 -9.27 -4.70
N ALA A 94 8.41 -10.45 -4.09
CA ALA A 94 7.14 -10.98 -3.61
C ALA A 94 7.38 -11.88 -2.39
N ILE A 95 6.64 -11.63 -1.31
CA ILE A 95 6.57 -12.45 -0.11
C ILE A 95 5.10 -12.74 0.15
N ASP A 96 4.68 -14.00 0.10
CA ASP A 96 3.28 -14.39 0.28
C ASP A 96 3.08 -15.68 1.09
N HIS A 97 4.05 -16.06 1.92
CA HIS A 97 4.05 -17.36 2.62
C HIS A 97 3.62 -17.29 4.09
N PHE A 98 3.40 -16.09 4.65
CA PHE A 98 2.91 -15.93 6.02
C PHE A 98 1.39 -16.08 6.09
N ASN A 99 0.90 -16.47 7.27
CA ASN A 99 -0.52 -16.51 7.62
C ASN A 99 -0.80 -15.92 9.02
N GLU A 100 0.22 -15.33 9.64
CA GLU A 100 0.17 -14.76 10.98
C GLU A 100 -0.10 -13.26 10.94
N TRP A 101 -0.91 -12.76 11.88
CA TRP A 101 -1.17 -11.34 12.06
C TRP A 101 -1.47 -11.02 13.53
N GLY A 102 -1.29 -9.76 13.91
CA GLY A 102 -1.64 -9.27 15.23
C GLY A 102 -1.40 -7.78 15.41
N THR A 103 -1.71 -7.29 16.60
CA THR A 103 -1.74 -5.85 16.93
C THR A 103 -0.43 -5.35 17.53
N THR A 104 0.57 -6.21 17.67
CA THR A 104 1.87 -5.91 18.28
C THR A 104 3.01 -5.93 17.26
N GLU A 105 4.12 -5.31 17.62
CA GLU A 105 5.31 -5.19 16.77
C GLU A 105 5.95 -6.54 16.41
N ASP A 106 5.71 -7.60 17.20
CA ASP A 106 6.19 -8.96 16.93
C ASP A 106 5.70 -9.53 15.59
N PHE A 107 4.60 -8.97 15.04
CA PHE A 107 4.06 -9.36 13.75
C PHE A 107 4.66 -8.56 12.58
N ARG A 108 5.55 -7.59 12.82
CA ARG A 108 6.12 -6.76 11.74
C ARG A 108 6.80 -7.60 10.66
N ASP A 109 7.53 -8.64 11.04
CA ASP A 109 8.28 -9.50 10.10
C ASP A 109 7.42 -10.58 9.45
N LYS A 110 6.10 -10.55 9.67
CA LYS A 110 5.11 -11.50 9.11
C LYS A 110 4.30 -10.89 7.97
N LEU A 111 4.80 -9.81 7.38
CA LEU A 111 4.13 -9.10 6.29
C LEU A 111 4.31 -9.83 4.97
N ASN A 112 3.19 -10.18 4.33
CA ASN A 112 3.19 -10.52 2.90
C ASN A 112 3.04 -9.26 2.06
N TYR A 113 3.84 -9.13 1.02
CA TYR A 113 3.80 -7.99 0.11
C TYR A 113 4.31 -8.34 -1.30
N LEU A 114 4.00 -7.47 -2.26
CA LEU A 114 4.48 -7.52 -3.62
C LEU A 114 5.03 -6.13 -3.99
N THR A 115 6.20 -6.08 -4.63
CA THR A 115 6.81 -4.83 -5.13
C THR A 115 6.95 -4.87 -6.65
N ILE A 116 6.42 -3.85 -7.32
CA ILE A 116 6.54 -3.66 -8.77
C ILE A 116 7.42 -2.44 -9.04
N ARG A 117 8.44 -2.60 -9.89
CA ARG A 117 9.24 -1.50 -10.43
C ARG A 117 8.61 -0.98 -11.72
N HIS A 118 8.44 0.33 -11.79
CA HIS A 118 7.86 1.03 -12.93
C HIS A 118 8.92 1.83 -13.71
N HIS A 119 8.49 2.38 -14.84
CA HIS A 119 9.27 3.41 -15.54
C HIS A 119 9.47 4.65 -14.66
N GLN A 120 10.51 5.44 -14.96
CA GLN A 120 10.90 6.65 -14.19
C GLN A 120 11.40 6.40 -12.76
N GLY A 121 11.75 5.14 -12.44
CA GLY A 121 12.39 4.77 -11.18
C GLY A 121 11.45 4.72 -9.99
N GLU A 122 10.13 4.70 -10.23
CA GLU A 122 9.13 4.53 -9.18
C GLU A 122 8.83 3.07 -8.91
N TYR A 123 8.43 2.78 -7.68
CA TYR A 123 8.06 1.46 -7.22
C TYR A 123 6.69 1.56 -6.55
N SER A 124 5.80 0.60 -6.82
CA SER A 124 4.60 0.40 -6.01
C SER A 124 4.73 -0.84 -5.17
N GLN A 125 4.29 -0.78 -3.92
CA GLN A 125 4.22 -1.92 -3.03
C GLN A 125 2.80 -2.11 -2.49
N TYR A 126 2.39 -3.38 -2.50
CA TYR A 126 1.07 -3.86 -2.10
C TYR A 126 1.30 -4.78 -0.91
N CYS A 127 0.72 -4.45 0.24
CA CYS A 127 1.01 -5.10 1.51
C CYS A 127 -0.22 -5.81 2.08
N HIS A 128 0.00 -6.65 3.09
CA HIS A 128 -1.00 -7.51 3.71
C HIS A 128 -1.63 -8.52 2.73
N LEU A 129 -0.83 -9.08 1.83
CA LEU A 129 -1.30 -10.12 0.89
C LEU A 129 -1.73 -11.39 1.64
N GLY A 130 -2.72 -12.10 1.08
CA GLY A 130 -3.13 -13.41 1.58
C GLY A 130 -2.07 -14.48 1.34
N LEU A 131 -2.09 -15.53 2.17
CA LEU A 131 -1.24 -16.71 2.02
C LEU A 131 -1.37 -17.30 0.60
N ASN A 132 -0.23 -17.51 -0.06
CA ASN A 132 -0.06 -18.01 -1.43
C ASN A 132 -0.80 -17.18 -2.49
N SER A 133 -1.23 -15.97 -2.15
CA SER A 133 -2.11 -15.22 -3.03
C SER A 133 -1.41 -14.75 -4.30
N PHE A 134 -0.12 -14.43 -4.23
CA PHE A 134 0.65 -14.07 -5.41
C PHE A 134 0.95 -15.32 -6.24
N GLN A 135 1.38 -16.41 -5.60
CA GLN A 135 1.64 -17.69 -6.27
C GLN A 135 0.43 -18.20 -7.06
N ASN A 136 -0.78 -18.07 -6.51
CA ASN A 136 -2.04 -18.48 -7.16
C ASN A 136 -2.36 -17.72 -8.46
N THR A 137 -1.70 -16.59 -8.74
CA THR A 137 -1.84 -15.88 -10.02
C THR A 137 -1.09 -16.57 -11.17
N GLY A 138 -0.13 -17.45 -10.86
CA GLY A 138 0.80 -18.03 -11.83
C GLY A 138 1.93 -17.10 -12.28
N LEU A 139 1.96 -15.86 -11.78
CA LEU A 139 3.05 -14.91 -11.98
C LEU A 139 4.24 -15.25 -11.08
N LYS A 140 5.40 -14.70 -11.44
CA LYS A 140 6.67 -14.89 -10.73
C LYS A 140 7.49 -13.62 -10.74
N VAL A 141 8.40 -13.51 -9.77
CA VAL A 141 9.37 -12.41 -9.73
C VAL A 141 10.16 -12.40 -11.03
N GLY A 142 10.26 -11.22 -11.63
CA GLY A 142 10.85 -11.02 -12.96
C GLY A 142 9.81 -10.85 -14.08
N ASP A 143 8.56 -11.30 -13.88
CA ASP A 143 7.50 -11.10 -14.87
C ASP A 143 7.11 -9.63 -15.01
N TYR A 144 6.71 -9.26 -16.22
CA TYR A 144 6.11 -7.96 -16.50
C TYR A 144 4.59 -8.05 -16.36
N VAL A 145 4.01 -7.03 -15.74
CA VAL A 145 2.57 -6.89 -15.58
C VAL A 145 2.09 -5.59 -16.21
N THR A 146 0.88 -5.64 -16.75
CA THR A 146 0.18 -4.46 -17.26
C THR A 146 -0.76 -3.89 -16.20
N ARG A 147 -0.98 -2.58 -16.23
CA ARG A 147 -1.94 -1.88 -15.39
C ARG A 147 -3.32 -2.55 -15.45
N GLY A 148 -3.89 -2.83 -14.29
CA GLY A 148 -5.18 -3.51 -14.13
C GLY A 148 -5.08 -5.04 -14.17
N GLN A 149 -3.90 -5.63 -14.37
CA GLN A 149 -3.70 -7.08 -14.27
C GLN A 149 -3.81 -7.52 -12.81
N ALA A 150 -4.49 -8.64 -12.55
CA ALA A 150 -4.58 -9.24 -11.24
C ALA A 150 -3.20 -9.78 -10.80
N ILE A 151 -2.77 -9.40 -9.60
CA ILE A 151 -1.44 -9.72 -9.04
C ILE A 151 -1.52 -10.37 -7.65
N GLY A 152 -2.73 -10.61 -7.15
CA GLY A 152 -2.96 -11.27 -5.88
C GLY A 152 -4.30 -10.86 -5.28
N ARG A 153 -4.43 -11.06 -3.98
CA ARG A 153 -5.60 -10.77 -3.17
C ARG A 153 -5.15 -10.26 -1.81
N VAL A 154 -5.95 -9.33 -1.29
CA VAL A 154 -5.85 -8.84 0.07
C VAL A 154 -6.00 -10.01 1.02
N GLY A 155 -5.20 -9.99 2.07
CA GLY A 155 -5.25 -10.92 3.18
C GLY A 155 -5.15 -10.19 4.50
N LYS A 156 -4.79 -10.94 5.53
CA LYS A 156 -4.54 -10.41 6.87
C LYS A 156 -3.24 -11.00 7.41
N THR A 157 -2.13 -10.34 7.10
CA THR A 157 -0.78 -10.78 7.49
C THR A 157 0.05 -9.63 8.01
N GLY A 158 0.93 -9.90 8.97
CA GLY A 158 1.80 -8.91 9.56
C GLY A 158 1.14 -8.10 10.69
N TRP A 159 1.72 -6.92 10.96
CA TRP A 159 1.22 -6.03 12.01
C TRP A 159 -0.02 -5.25 11.54
N THR A 160 -1.20 -5.85 11.72
CA THR A 160 -2.51 -5.30 11.37
C THR A 160 -3.60 -5.90 12.25
N ASP A 161 -4.65 -5.14 12.56
CA ASP A 161 -5.87 -5.63 13.21
C ASP A 161 -7.11 -5.54 12.30
N GLN A 162 -6.95 -4.94 11.13
CA GLN A 162 -8.03 -4.51 10.25
C GLN A 162 -7.79 -4.94 8.81
N ASP A 163 -8.86 -5.37 8.15
CA ASP A 163 -8.77 -5.80 6.76
C ASP A 163 -8.65 -4.58 5.86
N HIS A 164 -7.51 -4.48 5.19
CA HIS A 164 -7.20 -3.39 4.27
C HIS A 164 -6.06 -3.78 3.32
N LEU A 165 -5.95 -3.06 2.22
CA LEU A 165 -4.76 -3.05 1.39
C LEU A 165 -3.91 -1.83 1.76
N HIS A 166 -2.72 -2.06 2.31
CA HIS A 166 -1.71 -1.01 2.45
C HIS A 166 -0.98 -0.85 1.12
N PHE A 167 -1.01 0.37 0.57
CA PHE A 167 -0.46 0.71 -0.74
C PHE A 167 0.43 1.94 -0.66
N ILE A 168 1.61 1.85 -1.26
CA ILE A 168 2.60 2.92 -1.24
C ILE A 168 3.30 2.99 -2.60
N VAL A 169 3.58 4.20 -3.06
CA VAL A 169 4.49 4.46 -4.17
C VAL A 169 5.71 5.21 -3.65
N PHE A 170 6.90 4.77 -4.05
CA PHE A 170 8.15 5.31 -3.55
C PHE A 170 9.24 5.32 -4.62
N LYS A 171 10.32 6.05 -4.34
CA LYS A 171 11.59 5.99 -5.07
C LYS A 171 12.70 5.52 -4.14
N VAL A 172 13.64 4.76 -4.70
CA VAL A 172 14.87 4.38 -4.01
C VAL A 172 15.91 5.47 -4.26
N GLY A 173 16.50 5.98 -3.19
CA GLY A 173 17.47 7.07 -3.25
C GLY A 173 17.71 7.69 -1.88
N ARG A 174 18.93 8.19 -1.69
CA ARG A 174 19.31 8.90 -0.47
C ARG A 174 18.89 10.37 -0.56
N ILE A 175 18.23 10.83 0.49
CA ILE A 175 17.97 12.25 0.73
C ILE A 175 18.77 12.65 1.96
N PRO A 176 19.49 13.79 1.95
CA PRO A 176 20.19 14.27 3.14
C PRO A 176 19.26 14.36 4.35
N GLY A 177 19.64 13.69 5.45
CA GLY A 177 18.86 13.62 6.69
C GLY A 177 17.86 12.45 6.76
N ASN A 178 17.54 11.79 5.63
CA ASN A 178 16.69 10.62 5.63
C ASN A 178 17.58 9.40 5.93
N PRO A 179 17.37 8.69 7.05
CA PRO A 179 18.17 7.52 7.40
C PRO A 179 17.80 6.28 6.56
N TYR A 180 16.75 6.35 5.73
CA TYR A 180 16.32 5.29 4.83
C TYR A 180 16.79 5.57 3.40
N ASP A 181 17.10 4.50 2.66
CA ASP A 181 17.47 4.59 1.24
C ASP A 181 16.26 4.69 0.30
N PHE A 182 15.10 5.15 0.80
CA PHE A 182 13.89 5.37 0.01
C PHE A 182 12.99 6.45 0.62
N TYR A 183 12.04 6.93 -0.18
CA TYR A 183 11.03 7.90 0.24
C TYR A 183 9.73 7.72 -0.56
N SER A 184 8.59 7.87 0.12
CA SER A 184 7.27 7.81 -0.51
C SER A 184 6.92 9.09 -1.28
N LEU A 185 5.98 8.94 -2.21
CA LEU A 185 5.48 10.00 -3.06
C LEU A 185 3.97 10.14 -2.90
N SER A 186 3.48 11.38 -2.92
CA SER A 186 2.04 11.60 -3.04
C SER A 186 1.53 11.07 -4.39
N ILE A 187 0.49 10.23 -4.34
CA ILE A 187 0.08 9.41 -5.50
C ILE A 187 -0.93 10.17 -6.35
N GLN A 188 -0.61 10.33 -7.64
CA GLN A 188 -1.55 10.83 -8.63
C GLN A 188 -2.36 9.66 -9.23
N PHE A 189 -3.65 9.58 -8.88
CA PHE A 189 -4.54 8.59 -9.46
C PHE A 189 -5.23 9.08 -10.75
N THR A 190 -5.52 8.14 -11.65
CA THR A 190 -6.38 8.39 -12.81
C THR A 190 -7.72 8.93 -12.33
N LYS A 191 -8.15 10.09 -12.87
CA LYS A 191 -9.51 10.56 -12.66
C LYS A 191 -10.45 9.57 -13.34
N ASN A 192 -11.33 8.91 -12.58
CA ASN A 192 -12.40 8.13 -13.19
C ASN A 192 -13.23 9.09 -14.06
N LYS A 193 -13.32 8.82 -15.36
CA LYS A 193 -14.33 9.45 -16.21
C LYS A 193 -15.68 8.87 -15.75
N TYR A 194 -16.52 9.74 -15.20
CA TYR A 194 -17.93 9.43 -14.94
C TYR A 194 -18.68 9.21 -16.25
#